data_AF-A0A497MC82-F1
#
_entry.id   AF-A0A497MC82-F1
#
_cell.length_a   1.000
_cell.length_b   1.000
_cell.length_c   1.000
_cell.angle_alpha   90.00
_cell.angle_beta   90.00
_cell.angle_gamma   90.00
#
_symmetry.space_group_name_H-M   'P 1'
#
loop_
_entity.id
_entity.type
_entity.pdbx_description
1 polymer ?
#
loop_
_entity_poly.entity_id
_entity_poly.type
_entity_poly.pdbx_seq_one_letter_code
_entity_poly.pdbx_strand_id
1 'polypeptide(L)'
;MVKARENLVGCCGIYCGACFAYRRSLSDEAGKLKELLEKEKFDRIATAFDWIGSYRDFKRWLSWLRRLTCEGCQTGGGNPFCAIRRCCRRKGFLSCAECPEMPCSKLEWITKRYKRWNLKNLQRIREVGYQQWLSEMEAKVREGFKTGMVIAGIRRKTGRGRRA
;
A
#
# COMPACT_ATOMS: atom_id res chain seq x y z
N MET A 1 10.42 13.27 -17.62
CA MET A 1 9.84 13.58 -16.28
C MET A 1 8.46 12.92 -16.21
N VAL A 2 8.15 12.18 -15.14
CA VAL A 2 6.85 11.50 -14.96
C VAL A 2 5.81 12.53 -14.48
N LYS A 3 4.60 12.53 -15.04
CA LYS A 3 3.55 13.48 -14.61
C LYS A 3 3.11 13.15 -13.18
N ALA A 4 2.69 14.14 -12.39
CA ALA A 4 2.34 13.96 -10.98
C ALA A 4 1.32 12.83 -10.73
N ARG A 5 0.32 12.67 -11.60
CA ARG A 5 -0.69 11.58 -11.51
C ARG A 5 -0.13 10.19 -11.83
N GLU A 6 0.86 10.11 -12.71
CA GLU A 6 1.50 8.84 -13.10
C GLU A 6 2.34 8.24 -11.97
N ASN A 7 2.73 9.05 -10.97
CA ASN A 7 3.40 8.55 -9.77
C ASN A 7 2.58 7.52 -8.99
N LEU A 8 1.26 7.54 -9.19
CA LEU A 8 0.30 6.65 -8.53
C LEU A 8 0.12 5.32 -9.27
N VAL A 9 0.68 5.19 -10.47
CA VAL A 9 0.71 3.94 -11.22
C VAL A 9 1.77 3.04 -10.60
N GLY A 10 1.34 2.00 -9.89
CA GLY A 10 2.24 0.95 -9.45
C GLY A 10 2.79 0.17 -10.63
N CYS A 11 4.10 -0.12 -10.64
CA CYS A 11 4.69 -0.97 -11.69
C CYS A 11 3.95 -2.31 -11.86
N CYS A 12 3.38 -2.83 -10.78
CA CYS A 12 2.59 -4.06 -10.75
C CYS A 12 1.11 -3.92 -11.13
N GLY A 13 0.62 -2.70 -11.42
CA GLY A 13 -0.80 -2.41 -11.72
C GLY A 13 -1.64 -1.99 -10.51
N ILE A 14 -1.03 -1.80 -9.34
CA ILE A 14 -1.75 -1.28 -8.16
C ILE A 14 -1.86 0.24 -8.27
N TYR A 15 -3.07 0.77 -8.12
CA TYR A 15 -3.27 2.21 -7.99
C TYR A 15 -2.98 2.69 -6.56
N CYS A 16 -1.94 3.52 -6.39
CA CYS A 16 -1.54 4.04 -5.08
C CYS A 16 -2.59 4.98 -4.47
N GLY A 17 -3.39 5.68 -5.28
CA GLY A 17 -4.42 6.61 -4.80
C GLY A 17 -5.49 5.95 -3.91
N ALA A 18 -5.67 4.64 -4.00
CA ALA A 18 -6.60 3.89 -3.14
C ALA A 18 -5.97 3.42 -1.81
N CYS A 19 -4.66 3.54 -1.65
CA CYS A 19 -3.89 3.00 -0.51
C CYS A 19 -3.99 3.90 0.72
N PHE A 20 -4.19 3.31 1.91
CA PHE A 20 -4.27 4.06 3.17
C PHE A 20 -3.00 4.87 3.48
N ALA A 21 -1.82 4.40 3.06
CA ALA A 21 -0.56 5.11 3.30
C ALA A 21 -0.41 6.34 2.40
N TYR A 22 -0.95 6.29 1.18
CA TYR A 22 -0.98 7.45 0.28
C TYR A 22 -2.05 8.45 0.70
N ARG A 23 -3.26 7.95 1.00
CA ARG A 23 -4.39 8.77 1.46
C ARG A 23 -4.20 9.32 2.87
N ARG A 24 -3.17 8.87 3.60
CA ARG A 24 -2.87 9.20 5.00
C ARG A 24 -3.98 8.92 6.02
N SER A 25 -5.08 8.28 5.59
CA SER A 25 -6.29 7.98 6.37
C SER A 25 -6.14 6.95 7.50
N LEU A 26 -4.92 6.63 7.92
CA LEU A 26 -4.66 5.91 9.17
C LEU A 26 -3.63 6.70 9.99
N SER A 27 -2.69 7.35 9.30
CA SER A 27 -1.72 8.25 9.89
C SER A 27 -2.38 9.43 10.59
N ASP A 28 -3.37 10.04 9.96
CA ASP A 28 -4.05 11.23 10.50
C ASP A 28 -4.89 10.88 11.73
N GLU A 29 -5.66 9.79 11.67
CA GLU A 29 -6.47 9.28 12.76
C GLU A 29 -5.60 8.77 13.92
N ALA A 30 -4.48 8.11 13.62
CA ALA A 30 -3.50 7.72 14.64
C ALA A 30 -2.88 8.94 15.34
N GLY A 31 -2.61 10.02 14.59
CA GLY A 31 -2.15 11.29 15.14
C GLY A 31 -3.15 11.88 16.12
N LYS A 32 -4.41 12.02 15.69
CA LYS A 32 -5.51 12.56 16.51
C LYS A 32 -5.70 11.76 17.81
N LEU A 33 -5.74 10.43 17.70
CA LEU A 33 -5.91 9.57 18.88
C LEU A 33 -4.71 9.67 19.81
N LYS A 34 -3.48 9.72 19.29
CA LYS A 34 -2.27 9.88 20.10
C LYS A 34 -2.31 11.18 20.91
N GLU A 35 -2.64 12.29 20.26
CA GLU A 35 -2.74 13.61 20.92
C GLU A 35 -3.84 13.63 21.98
N LEU A 36 -4.99 13.02 21.72
CA LEU A 36 -6.07 12.90 22.70
C LEU A 36 -5.64 12.11 23.94
N LEU A 37 -5.02 10.95 23.75
CA LEU A 37 -4.52 10.13 24.86
C LEU A 37 -3.47 10.85 25.71
N GLU A 38 -2.62 11.67 25.09
CA GLU A 38 -1.62 12.49 25.79
C GLU A 38 -2.30 13.59 26.62
N LYS A 39 -3.34 14.26 26.08
CA LYS A 39 -4.12 15.28 26.81
C LYS A 39 -4.84 14.71 28.03
N GLU A 40 -5.42 13.53 27.89
CA GLU A 40 -6.09 12.81 28.98
C GLU A 40 -5.12 12.19 29.99
N LYS A 41 -3.80 12.32 29.78
CA LYS A 41 -2.75 11.67 30.58
C LYS A 41 -3.02 10.16 30.73
N PHE A 42 -3.52 9.52 29.67
CA PHE A 42 -4.08 8.17 29.71
C PHE A 42 -3.04 7.11 30.10
N ASP A 43 -1.74 7.39 29.97
CA ASP A 43 -0.67 6.56 30.52
C ASP A 43 -0.86 6.19 32.00
N ARG A 44 -1.38 7.12 32.81
CA ARG A 44 -1.66 6.86 34.23
C ARG A 44 -2.87 5.96 34.41
N ILE A 45 -3.90 6.19 33.60
CA ILE A 45 -5.19 5.48 33.63
C ILE A 45 -5.01 4.04 33.14
N ALA A 46 -4.21 3.83 32.09
CA ALA A 46 -4.00 2.53 31.45
C ALA A 46 -3.47 1.44 32.39
N THR A 47 -2.75 1.82 33.45
CA THR A 47 -2.21 0.89 34.46
C THR A 47 -3.30 0.08 35.17
N ALA A 48 -4.53 0.59 35.25
CA ALA A 48 -5.68 -0.12 35.80
C ALA A 48 -6.27 -1.19 34.85
N PHE A 49 -5.80 -1.25 33.60
CA PHE A 49 -6.37 -2.06 32.53
C PHE A 49 -5.38 -3.06 31.92
N ASP A 50 -4.37 -3.47 32.68
CA ASP A 50 -3.33 -4.41 32.20
C ASP A 50 -3.90 -5.75 31.70
N TRP A 51 -5.10 -6.14 32.14
CA TRP A 51 -5.83 -7.32 31.67
C TRP A 51 -6.34 -7.22 30.22
N ILE A 52 -6.47 -6.02 29.66
CA ILE A 52 -6.85 -5.81 28.25
C ILE A 52 -5.64 -6.08 27.34
N GLY A 53 -4.43 -5.77 27.82
CA GLY A 53 -3.17 -5.99 27.10
C GLY A 53 -2.18 -4.84 27.27
N SER A 54 -1.03 -4.94 26.58
CA SER A 54 0.06 -3.98 26.75
C SER A 54 -0.25 -2.61 26.11
N TYR A 55 -0.53 -1.61 26.95
CA TYR A 55 -0.67 -0.22 26.50
C TYR A 55 0.62 0.31 25.84
N ARG A 56 1.79 -0.15 26.31
CA ARG A 56 3.09 0.17 25.68
C ARG A 56 3.14 -0.30 24.23
N ASP A 57 2.69 -1.52 23.95
CA ASP A 57 2.67 -2.04 22.58
C ASP A 57 1.62 -1.33 21.72
N PHE A 58 0.46 -1.00 22.28
CA PHE A 58 -0.52 -0.14 21.61
C PHE A 58 0.09 1.22 21.22
N LYS A 59 0.79 1.91 22.14
CA LYS A 59 1.48 3.19 21.83
C LYS A 59 2.56 3.03 20.74
N ARG A 60 3.26 1.91 20.71
CA ARG A 60 4.24 1.60 19.64
C ARG A 60 3.55 1.49 18.29
N TRP A 61 2.44 0.76 18.20
CA TRP A 61 1.64 0.66 16.98
C TRP A 61 1.08 2.00 16.55
N LEU A 62 0.51 2.77 17.47
CA LEU A 62 -0.06 4.08 17.20
C LEU A 62 1.01 5.05 16.65
N SER A 63 2.19 5.06 17.27
CA SER A 63 3.32 5.88 16.82
C SER A 63 3.84 5.47 15.44
N TRP A 64 3.83 4.16 15.14
CA TRP A 64 4.19 3.65 13.81
C TRP A 64 3.15 4.03 12.76
N LEU A 65 1.85 3.86 13.04
CA LEU A 65 0.75 4.25 12.15
C LEU A 65 0.78 5.74 11.82
N ARG A 66 1.06 6.60 12.81
CA ARG A 66 1.23 8.06 12.62
C ARG A 66 2.35 8.43 11.64
N ARG A 67 3.33 7.56 11.43
CA ARG A 67 4.45 7.78 10.50
C ARG A 67 4.26 7.07 9.16
N LEU A 68 3.16 6.34 9.00
CA LEU A 68 2.92 5.48 7.84
C LEU A 68 2.34 6.28 6.67
N THR A 69 3.21 7.03 5.99
CA THR A 69 2.86 7.80 4.78
C THR A 69 3.60 7.28 3.55
N CYS A 70 3.12 7.62 2.36
CA CYS A 70 3.68 7.16 1.09
C CYS A 70 3.33 8.14 -0.04
N GLU A 71 4.29 8.45 -0.93
CA GLU A 71 4.11 9.40 -2.04
C GLU A 71 3.89 8.73 -3.40
N GLY A 72 3.49 7.44 -3.40
CA GLY A 72 3.26 6.67 -4.63
C GLY A 72 4.41 5.75 -5.03
N CYS A 73 4.19 4.94 -6.08
CA CYS A 73 5.13 3.88 -6.44
C CYS A 73 6.38 4.44 -7.16
N GLN A 74 6.18 5.40 -8.07
CA GLN A 74 7.26 5.92 -8.91
C GLN A 74 8.24 6.79 -8.12
N THR A 75 7.79 7.37 -7.00
CA THR A 75 8.58 8.17 -6.05
C THR A 75 9.34 7.32 -5.02
N GLY A 76 9.28 5.98 -5.11
CA GLY A 76 10.00 5.09 -4.20
C GLY A 76 9.15 4.47 -3.09
N GLY A 77 7.87 4.81 -3.00
CA GLY A 77 6.96 4.30 -1.95
C GLY A 77 6.76 2.78 -1.92
N GLY A 78 6.31 2.27 -0.78
CA GLY A 78 6.17 0.83 -0.54
C GLY A 78 7.50 0.15 -0.21
N ASN A 79 7.68 -1.12 -0.64
CA ASN A 79 8.91 -1.86 -0.35
C ASN A 79 10.12 -1.22 -1.08
N PRO A 80 11.16 -0.74 -0.36
CA PRO A 80 12.34 -0.14 -0.99
C PRO A 80 13.03 -1.10 -1.97
N PHE A 81 13.02 -2.40 -1.69
CA PHE A 81 13.68 -3.43 -2.49
C PHE A 81 12.76 -4.11 -3.52
N CYS A 82 11.66 -3.47 -3.93
CA CYS A 82 10.68 -4.04 -4.86
C CYS A 82 11.32 -4.49 -6.20
N ALA A 83 11.33 -5.80 -6.45
CA ALA A 83 11.89 -6.40 -7.66
C ALA A 83 11.12 -6.01 -8.93
N ILE A 84 9.80 -5.84 -8.85
CA ILE A 84 8.95 -5.44 -9.98
C ILE A 84 9.31 -4.02 -10.42
N ARG A 85 9.44 -3.07 -9.47
CA ARG A 85 9.83 -1.69 -9.77
C ARG A 85 11.23 -1.60 -10.36
N ARG A 86 12.18 -2.37 -9.82
CA ARG A 86 13.54 -2.46 -10.36
C ARG A 86 13.54 -2.95 -11.81
N CYS A 87 12.71 -3.95 -12.11
CA CYS A 87 12.55 -4.48 -13.46
C CYS A 87 11.99 -3.43 -14.44
N CYS A 88 10.92 -2.72 -14.06
CA CYS A 88 10.34 -1.65 -14.88
C CYS A 88 11.36 -0.53 -15.15
N ARG A 89 12.06 -0.04 -14.10
CA ARG A 89 13.09 0.99 -14.27
C ARG A 89 14.20 0.59 -15.23
N ARG A 90 14.71 -0.65 -15.13
CA ARG A 90 15.75 -1.17 -16.03
C ARG A 90 15.28 -1.27 -17.49
N LYS A 91 14.01 -1.63 -17.69
CA LYS A 91 13.41 -1.73 -19.04
C LYS A 91 12.86 -0.39 -19.56
N GLY A 92 12.95 0.70 -18.79
CA GLY A 92 12.39 2.00 -19.16
C GLY A 92 10.86 2.08 -19.11
N PHE A 93 10.18 1.12 -18.46
CA PHE A 93 8.72 1.06 -18.42
C PHE A 93 8.14 1.82 -17.22
N LEU A 94 6.98 2.47 -17.40
CA LEU A 94 6.21 3.02 -16.27
C LEU A 94 5.58 1.88 -15.44
N SER A 95 5.01 0.89 -16.15
CA SER A 95 4.42 -0.29 -15.52
C SER A 95 4.60 -1.57 -16.34
N CYS A 96 4.25 -2.72 -15.76
CA CYS A 96 4.25 -3.99 -16.48
C CYS A 96 3.28 -4.01 -17.68
N ALA A 97 2.37 -3.05 -17.83
CA ALA A 97 1.45 -2.97 -18.96
C ALA A 97 2.21 -2.80 -20.29
N GLU A 98 3.35 -2.10 -20.27
CA GLU A 98 4.24 -1.90 -21.42
C GLU A 98 5.13 -3.12 -21.71
N CYS A 99 5.21 -4.09 -20.80
CA CYS A 99 6.08 -5.25 -20.96
C CYS A 99 5.39 -6.32 -21.82
N PRO A 100 5.94 -6.75 -22.97
CA PRO A 100 5.34 -7.80 -23.80
C PRO A 100 5.18 -9.13 -23.05
N GLU A 101 6.12 -9.46 -22.16
CA GLU A 101 6.11 -10.68 -21.33
C GLU A 101 5.08 -10.67 -20.19
N MET A 102 4.21 -9.65 -20.07
CA MET A 102 3.22 -9.62 -19.01
C MET A 102 2.02 -10.55 -19.32
N PRO A 103 1.59 -11.40 -18.36
CA PRO A 103 2.11 -11.54 -16.99
C PRO A 103 3.32 -12.48 -16.89
N CYS A 104 4.30 -12.12 -16.04
CA CYS A 104 5.46 -12.97 -15.74
C CYS A 104 5.55 -13.33 -14.25
N SER A 105 6.45 -14.27 -13.89
CA SER A 105 6.59 -14.81 -12.53
C SER A 105 6.81 -13.77 -11.43
N LYS A 106 7.41 -12.62 -11.76
CA LYS A 106 7.62 -11.50 -10.81
C LYS A 106 6.30 -10.93 -10.27
N LEU A 107 5.18 -11.12 -10.98
CA LEU A 107 3.85 -10.66 -10.58
C LEU A 107 3.07 -11.68 -9.74
N GLU A 108 3.50 -12.93 -9.61
CA GLU A 108 2.70 -13.99 -8.98
C GLU A 108 2.28 -13.64 -7.55
N TRP A 109 3.24 -13.24 -6.72
CA TRP A 109 2.96 -12.93 -5.32
C TRP A 109 1.98 -11.76 -5.17
N ILE A 110 2.21 -10.68 -5.91
CA ILE A 110 1.34 -9.50 -5.81
C ILE A 110 -0.05 -9.80 -6.39
N THR A 111 -0.12 -10.61 -7.44
CA THR A 111 -1.35 -11.11 -8.04
C THR A 111 -2.19 -11.90 -7.05
N LYS A 112 -1.56 -12.82 -6.30
CA LYS A 112 -2.25 -13.54 -5.23
C LYS A 112 -2.68 -12.61 -4.09
N ARG A 113 -1.79 -11.70 -3.68
CA ARG A 113 -2.02 -10.76 -2.57
C ARG A 113 -3.16 -9.78 -2.83
N TYR A 114 -3.41 -9.44 -4.10
CA TYR A 114 -4.43 -8.48 -4.55
C TYR A 114 -5.59 -9.15 -5.29
N LYS A 115 -5.81 -10.46 -5.12
CA LYS A 115 -6.93 -11.20 -5.75
C LYS A 115 -7.05 -10.92 -7.27
N ARG A 116 -5.91 -10.90 -7.98
CA ARG A 116 -5.76 -10.60 -9.41
C ARG A 116 -6.16 -9.18 -9.84
N TRP A 117 -6.52 -8.30 -8.93
CA TRP A 117 -6.93 -6.92 -9.24
C TRP A 117 -5.84 -6.12 -9.96
N ASN A 118 -4.57 -6.36 -9.61
CA ASN A 118 -3.43 -5.74 -10.27
C ASN A 118 -3.31 -6.14 -11.76
N LEU A 119 -3.60 -7.41 -12.12
CA LEU A 119 -3.56 -7.86 -13.52
C LEU A 119 -4.71 -7.24 -14.32
N LYS A 120 -5.91 -7.16 -13.74
CA LYS A 120 -7.06 -6.47 -14.36
C LYS A 120 -6.71 -5.02 -14.68
N ASN A 121 -6.03 -4.34 -13.76
CA ASN A 121 -5.58 -2.97 -13.99
C ASN A 121 -4.52 -2.88 -15.10
N LEU A 122 -3.53 -3.78 -15.12
CA LEU A 122 -2.52 -3.77 -16.19
C LEU A 122 -3.13 -4.04 -17.57
N GLN A 123 -4.11 -4.96 -17.66
CA GLN A 123 -4.88 -5.20 -18.88
C GLN A 123 -5.68 -3.96 -19.28
N ARG A 124 -6.38 -3.34 -18.33
CA ARG A 124 -7.12 -2.10 -18.58
C ARG A 124 -6.22 -0.98 -19.09
N ILE A 125 -5.03 -0.82 -18.52
CA ILE A 125 -4.03 0.16 -18.99
C ILE A 125 -3.64 -0.11 -20.45
N ARG A 126 -3.51 -1.36 -20.88
CA ARG A 126 -3.23 -1.69 -22.29
C ARG A 126 -4.38 -1.32 -23.22
N GLU A 127 -5.63 -1.47 -22.75
CA GLU A 127 -6.83 -1.19 -23.53
C GLU A 127 -7.08 0.32 -23.70
N VAL A 128 -6.96 1.10 -22.62
CA VAL A 128 -7.40 2.51 -22.59
C VAL A 128 -6.29 3.52 -22.34
N GLY A 129 -5.06 3.05 -22.13
CA GLY A 129 -3.94 3.91 -21.75
C GLY A 129 -4.01 4.39 -20.29
N TYR A 130 -2.91 4.99 -19.84
CA TYR A 130 -2.74 5.40 -18.45
C TYR A 130 -3.72 6.48 -18.00
N GLN A 131 -3.98 7.49 -18.84
CA GLN A 131 -4.76 8.66 -18.42
C GLN A 131 -6.23 8.30 -18.16
N GLN A 132 -6.84 7.50 -19.05
CA GLN A 132 -8.20 7.02 -18.83
C GLN A 132 -8.28 6.09 -17.62
N TRP A 133 -7.35 5.13 -17.50
CA TRP A 133 -7.30 4.24 -16.35
C TRP A 133 -7.14 4.98 -15.01
N LEU A 134 -6.30 6.03 -14.97
CA LEU A 134 -6.14 6.88 -13.78
C LEU A 134 -7.45 7.55 -13.39
N SER A 135 -8.17 8.13 -14.36
CA SER A 135 -9.47 8.77 -14.11
C SER A 135 -10.53 7.77 -13.63
N GLU A 136 -10.59 6.57 -14.21
CA GLU A 136 -11.46 5.48 -13.75
C GLU A 136 -11.14 5.08 -12.30
N MET A 137 -9.86 4.99 -11.95
CA MET A 137 -9.43 4.63 -10.61
C MET A 137 -9.71 5.72 -9.58
N GLU A 138 -9.52 6.98 -9.95
CA GLU A 138 -9.89 8.13 -9.11
C GLU A 138 -11.40 8.16 -8.84
N ALA A 139 -12.23 7.89 -9.86
CA ALA A 139 -13.69 7.79 -9.70
C ALA A 139 -14.08 6.69 -8.71
N LYS A 140 -13.52 5.48 -8.86
CA LYS A 140 -13.75 4.38 -7.92
C LYS A 140 -13.39 4.75 -6.48
N VAL A 141 -12.27 5.46 -6.28
CA VAL A 141 -11.86 5.90 -4.94
C VAL A 141 -12.84 6.93 -4.37
N ARG A 142 -13.35 7.86 -5.18
CA ARG A 142 -14.42 8.79 -4.76
C ARG A 142 -15.70 8.06 -4.36
N GLU A 143 -16.03 6.97 -5.05
CA GLU A 143 -17.16 6.08 -4.74
C GLU A 143 -16.89 5.14 -3.54
N GLY A 144 -15.75 5.29 -2.86
CA GLY A 144 -15.44 4.60 -1.61
C GLY A 144 -14.53 3.38 -1.76
N PHE A 145 -14.06 3.07 -2.97
CA PHE A 145 -13.10 1.98 -3.16
C PHE A 145 -11.80 2.23 -2.38
N LYS A 146 -11.37 1.22 -1.63
CA LYS A 146 -10.10 1.20 -0.90
C LYS A 146 -9.33 -0.06 -1.26
N THR A 147 -8.01 0.05 -1.37
CA THR A 147 -7.15 -1.11 -1.69
C THR A 147 -7.34 -2.28 -0.70
N GLY A 148 -7.70 -1.99 0.56
CA GLY A 148 -8.00 -3.00 1.57
C GLY A 148 -9.08 -4.01 1.16
N MET A 149 -10.05 -3.61 0.32
CA MET A 149 -11.17 -4.46 -0.12
C MET A 149 -10.73 -5.62 -1.01
N VAL A 150 -9.60 -5.46 -1.73
CA VAL A 150 -9.08 -6.47 -2.68
C VAL A 150 -7.83 -7.19 -2.15
N ILE A 151 -7.45 -6.91 -0.91
CA ILE A 151 -6.24 -7.40 -0.27
C ILE A 151 -6.53 -8.75 0.42
N ALA A 152 -5.83 -9.81 0.04
CA ALA A 152 -5.89 -11.12 0.71
C ALA A 152 -4.97 -11.17 1.95
N GLY A 153 -5.43 -11.75 3.06
CA GLY A 153 -4.69 -11.94 4.31
C GLY A 153 -3.53 -12.95 4.27
N ILE A 154 -2.85 -13.09 3.13
CA ILE A 154 -1.76 -14.05 2.95
C ILE A 154 -0.44 -13.48 3.47
N ARG A 155 0.31 -14.31 4.21
CA ARG A 155 1.67 -13.99 4.64
C ARG A 155 2.67 -14.46 3.57
N ARG A 156 3.77 -13.71 3.37
CA ARG A 156 4.93 -14.26 2.66
C ARG A 156 5.45 -15.42 3.51
N LYS A 157 5.66 -16.59 2.90
CA LYS A 157 6.51 -17.62 3.51
C LYS A 157 7.91 -17.02 3.58
N THR A 158 8.26 -16.39 4.69
CA THR A 158 9.63 -16.00 4.95
C THR A 158 10.42 -17.30 5.07
N GLY A 159 11.48 -17.47 4.27
CA GLY A 159 12.42 -18.60 4.37
C GLY A 159 13.25 -18.60 5.65
N ARG A 160 12.67 -18.20 6.79
CA ARG A 160 13.16 -18.58 8.10
C ARG A 160 12.27 -19.71 8.56
N GLY A 161 12.66 -20.93 8.18
CA GLY A 161 12.34 -22.07 9.03
C GLY A 161 12.76 -21.68 10.45
N ARG A 162 11.85 -21.83 11.40
CA ARG A 162 12.27 -21.97 12.80
C ARG A 162 13.29 -23.10 12.78
N ARG A 163 14.57 -22.79 12.99
CA ARG A 163 15.50 -23.82 13.45
C ARG A 163 14.90 -24.29 14.78
N ALA A 164 14.73 -25.60 14.87
CA ALA A 164 14.33 -26.28 16.09
C ALA A 164 15.22 -25.85 17.26
#